data_AF-A0A524DGT9-F1
#
_entry.id   AF-A0A524DGT9-F1
#
_cell.length_a   1.000
_cell.length_b   1.000
_cell.length_c   1.000
_cell.angle_alpha   90.00
_cell.angle_beta   90.00
_cell.angle_gamma   90.00
#
_symmetry.space_group_name_H-M   'P 1'
#
loop_
_entity.id
_entity.type
_entity.pdbx_description
1 polymer ?
#
loop_
_entity_poly.entity_id
_entity_poly.type
_entity_poly.pdbx_seq_one_letter_code
_entity_poly.pdbx_strand_id
1 'polypeptide(L)'
;MIFESIFMIRGGHFGEEFSIKLFMALAALAICLYDWKVNDRLDYFWIFLIGSIIWTCVEISLQLRGARVMQEKYFFGINITNELWLTLPLQGMSEAAAIAIMGIFFGDRIMKRETRKTWLIIFGMFLSLFLLYLINGIHFNDVNVGGKVPSRREMFTLVAIIVIVILIAPAILLFVKSSSGRRRRGIYMFLVMTTFATFWTFMEWLVGQRWIEIGTVNPDGSYSNLRMAPPLIAIGALAFDIFIEIALLYVSFLAIAYFLRLIDEE
;
A
#
# COMPACT_ATOMS: atom_id res chain seq x y z
N MET A 1 -20.42 -6.20 -20.07
CA MET A 1 -19.00 -6.48 -19.75
C MET A 1 -18.03 -5.36 -20.13
N ILE A 2 -18.21 -4.58 -21.21
CA ILE A 2 -17.27 -3.47 -21.57
C ILE A 2 -17.45 -2.20 -20.72
N PHE A 3 -18.57 -2.04 -19.99
CA PHE A 3 -18.93 -0.83 -19.25
C PHE A 3 -19.05 -1.02 -17.73
N GLU A 4 -18.55 -2.13 -17.19
CA GLU A 4 -18.64 -2.38 -15.74
C GLU A 4 -17.36 -1.91 -15.05
N SER A 5 -17.54 -1.07 -14.03
CA SER A 5 -16.45 -0.60 -13.18
C SER A 5 -16.03 -1.70 -12.21
N ILE A 6 -14.73 -1.75 -11.93
CA ILE A 6 -14.12 -2.70 -11.00
C ILE A 6 -13.82 -1.97 -9.70
N PHE A 7 -14.35 -2.50 -8.61
CA PHE A 7 -14.22 -1.93 -7.28
C PHE A 7 -13.38 -2.84 -6.38
N MET A 8 -12.40 -2.25 -5.72
CA MET A 8 -11.72 -2.90 -4.61
C MET A 8 -12.45 -2.55 -3.32
N ILE A 9 -12.84 -3.59 -2.59
CA ILE A 9 -13.48 -3.47 -1.29
C ILE A 9 -12.48 -3.81 -0.21
N ARG A 10 -12.45 -2.98 0.84
CA ARG A 10 -11.77 -3.27 2.10
C ARG A 10 -12.82 -3.40 3.19
N GLY A 11 -12.98 -4.62 3.71
CA GLY A 11 -13.82 -4.99 4.82
C GLY A 11 -13.07 -5.08 6.15
N GLY A 12 -13.77 -4.85 7.25
CA GLY A 12 -13.30 -5.12 8.60
C GLY A 12 -12.27 -4.13 9.16
N HIS A 13 -11.53 -4.64 10.14
CA HIS A 13 -10.81 -3.87 11.15
C HIS A 13 -9.69 -2.97 10.61
N PHE A 14 -8.96 -3.37 9.56
CA PHE A 14 -7.88 -2.55 8.99
C PHE A 14 -8.38 -1.28 8.28
N GLY A 15 -9.62 -1.31 7.77
CA GLY A 15 -10.26 -0.14 7.15
C GLY A 15 -10.73 0.90 8.17
N GLU A 16 -11.09 0.45 9.37
CA GLU A 16 -11.78 1.24 10.40
C GLU A 16 -10.84 1.71 11.51
N GLU A 17 -9.89 0.89 11.97
CA GLU A 17 -9.07 1.20 13.15
C GLU A 17 -7.72 1.85 12.78
N PHE A 18 -7.58 3.12 13.11
CA PHE A 18 -6.40 3.94 12.84
C PHE A 18 -5.31 3.80 13.90
N SER A 19 -5.56 3.16 15.04
CA SER A 19 -4.51 2.90 16.04
C SER A 19 -3.37 2.04 15.47
N ILE A 20 -3.71 1.01 14.68
CA ILE A 20 -2.71 0.16 14.01
C ILE A 20 -1.88 0.98 13.01
N LYS A 21 -2.54 1.90 12.29
CA LYS A 21 -1.86 2.82 11.37
C LYS A 21 -0.82 3.67 12.08
N LEU A 22 -1.14 4.18 13.26
CA LEU A 22 -0.16 4.88 14.10
C LEU A 22 0.99 3.97 14.52
N PHE A 23 0.71 2.76 15.02
CA PHE A 23 1.77 1.83 15.41
C PHE A 23 2.70 1.47 14.24
N MET A 24 2.15 1.27 13.03
CA MET A 24 2.94 1.03 11.82
C MET A 24 3.81 2.23 11.45
N ALA A 25 3.26 3.45 11.53
CA ALA A 25 4.01 4.67 11.26
C ALA A 25 5.15 4.87 12.28
N LEU A 26 4.89 4.64 13.57
CA LEU A 26 5.91 4.72 14.63
C LEU A 26 6.99 3.65 14.46
N ALA A 27 6.62 2.41 14.10
CA ALA A 27 7.58 1.34 13.83
C ALA A 27 8.48 1.68 12.64
N ALA A 28 7.93 2.25 11.56
CA ALA A 28 8.72 2.71 10.42
C ALA A 28 9.67 3.85 10.78
N LEU A 29 9.23 4.82 11.59
CA LEU A 29 10.10 5.87 12.11
C LEU A 29 11.22 5.30 12.98
N ALA A 30 10.93 4.31 13.83
CA ALA A 30 11.95 3.63 14.63
C ALA A 30 12.99 2.92 13.74
N ILE A 31 12.57 2.32 12.62
CA ILE A 31 13.49 1.76 11.61
C ILE A 31 14.36 2.85 10.97
N CYS A 32 13.79 4.02 10.65
CA CYS A 32 14.55 5.14 10.10
C CYS A 32 15.61 5.64 11.09
N LEU A 33 15.22 5.82 12.36
CA LEU A 33 16.14 6.24 13.44
C LEU A 33 17.24 5.21 13.69
N TYR A 34 16.89 3.91 13.64
CA TYR A 34 17.86 2.84 13.73
C TYR A 34 18.87 2.88 12.59
N ASP A 35 18.41 3.05 11.34
CA ASP A 35 19.30 3.09 10.17
C ASP A 35 20.24 4.31 10.23
N TRP A 36 19.72 5.47 10.64
CA TRP A 36 20.52 6.65 10.87
C TRP A 36 21.61 6.42 11.92
N LYS A 37 21.26 5.83 13.06
CA LYS A 37 22.22 5.59 14.15
C LYS A 37 23.30 4.55 13.79
N VAL A 38 22.97 3.56 12.97
CA VAL A 38 23.87 2.44 12.66
C VAL A 38 24.73 2.69 11.42
N ASN A 39 24.17 3.34 10.39
CA ASN A 39 24.81 3.53 9.09
C ASN A 39 25.15 5.00 8.77
N ASP A 40 24.84 5.94 9.67
CA ASP A 40 25.08 7.38 9.53
C ASP A 40 24.51 7.98 8.22
N ARG A 41 23.33 7.49 7.80
CA ARG A 41 22.64 7.93 6.59
C ARG A 41 21.16 8.21 6.84
N LEU A 42 20.58 9.11 6.05
CA LEU A 42 19.17 9.53 6.15
C LEU A 42 18.27 8.98 5.05
N ASP A 43 18.75 7.98 4.29
CA ASP A 43 18.05 7.36 3.17
C ASP A 43 16.60 7.02 3.49
N TYR A 44 16.39 6.26 4.56
CA TYR A 44 15.06 5.78 4.93
C TYR A 44 14.17 6.94 5.37
N PHE A 45 14.73 7.91 6.10
CA PHE A 45 13.98 9.09 6.51
C PHE A 45 13.43 9.85 5.30
N TRP A 46 14.23 10.05 4.24
CA TRP A 46 13.77 10.71 3.02
C TRP A 46 12.71 9.91 2.28
N ILE A 47 12.87 8.59 2.16
CA ILE A 47 11.87 7.71 1.55
C ILE A 47 10.54 7.78 2.32
N PHE A 48 10.62 7.74 3.65
CA PHE A 48 9.45 7.84 4.52
C PHE A 48 8.73 9.18 4.36
N LEU A 49 9.47 10.29 4.37
CA LEU A 49 8.91 11.62 4.23
C LEU A 49 8.24 11.81 2.87
N ILE A 50 8.93 11.45 1.79
CA ILE A 50 8.42 11.55 0.41
C ILE A 50 7.17 10.70 0.24
N GLY A 51 7.22 9.44 0.67
CA GLY A 51 6.07 8.53 0.60
C GLY A 51 4.87 9.04 1.38
N SER A 52 5.11 9.58 2.58
CA SER A 52 4.05 10.14 3.44
C SER A 52 3.36 11.32 2.76
N ILE A 53 4.14 12.27 2.21
CA ILE A 53 3.61 13.45 1.53
C ILE A 53 2.82 13.04 0.28
N ILE A 54 3.43 12.26 -0.60
CA ILE A 54 2.81 11.86 -1.88
C ILE A 54 1.49 11.12 -1.62
N TRP A 55 1.50 10.13 -0.72
CA TRP A 55 0.31 9.33 -0.47
C TRP A 55 -0.78 10.14 0.24
N THR A 56 -0.43 11.04 1.15
CA THR A 56 -1.40 11.97 1.75
C THR A 56 -2.08 12.82 0.68
N CYS A 57 -1.32 13.35 -0.30
CA CYS A 57 -1.90 14.09 -1.42
C CYS A 57 -2.81 13.22 -2.30
N VAL A 58 -2.44 11.95 -2.54
CA VAL A 58 -3.29 11.00 -3.27
C VAL A 58 -4.61 10.76 -2.52
N GLU A 59 -4.57 10.53 -1.21
CA GLU A 59 -5.76 10.31 -0.39
C GLU A 59 -6.67 11.54 -0.35
N ILE A 60 -6.09 12.74 -0.23
CA ILE A 60 -6.84 14.01 -0.34
C ILE A 60 -7.56 14.06 -1.69
N SER A 61 -6.85 13.77 -2.79
CA SER A 61 -7.43 13.81 -4.15
C SER A 61 -8.56 12.79 -4.32
N LEU A 62 -8.40 11.57 -3.79
CA LEU A 62 -9.43 10.52 -3.87
C LEU A 62 -10.69 10.89 -3.07
N GLN A 63 -10.54 11.46 -1.88
CA GLN A 63 -11.69 11.86 -1.07
C GLN A 63 -12.42 13.07 -1.65
N LEU A 64 -11.70 14.11 -2.10
CA LEU A 64 -12.31 15.30 -2.71
C LEU A 64 -13.11 14.98 -3.97
N ARG A 65 -12.76 13.90 -4.67
CA ARG A 65 -13.43 13.45 -5.90
C ARG A 65 -14.52 12.40 -5.68
N GLY A 66 -14.74 11.97 -4.44
CA GLY A 66 -15.69 10.89 -4.12
C GLY A 66 -15.30 9.51 -4.67
N ALA A 67 -14.10 9.37 -5.25
CA ALA A 67 -13.60 8.09 -5.79
C ALA A 67 -13.30 7.07 -4.69
N ARG A 68 -13.26 7.51 -3.43
CA ARG A 68 -13.14 6.69 -2.24
C ARG A 68 -14.15 7.12 -1.19
N VAL A 69 -14.99 6.17 -0.79
CA VAL A 69 -15.92 6.34 0.33
C VAL A 69 -15.37 5.57 1.52
N MET A 70 -15.13 6.25 2.64
CA MET A 70 -14.78 5.65 3.93
C MET A 70 -15.87 5.96 4.93
N GLN A 71 -16.52 4.93 5.50
CA GLN A 71 -17.71 5.13 6.34
C GLN A 71 -17.37 5.54 7.76
N GLU A 72 -16.61 4.73 8.48
CA GLU A 72 -16.29 4.95 9.89
C GLU A 72 -14.80 4.78 10.13
N LYS A 73 -14.23 5.68 10.93
CA LYS A 73 -12.82 5.66 11.33
C LYS A 73 -12.73 5.80 12.84
N TYR A 74 -12.02 4.89 13.47
CA TYR A 74 -11.82 4.83 14.91
C TYR A 74 -10.35 4.98 15.27
N PHE A 75 -10.07 5.61 16.40
CA PHE A 75 -8.74 5.76 16.95
C PHE A 75 -8.81 5.55 18.46
N PHE A 76 -8.28 4.42 18.91
CA PHE A 76 -8.44 3.91 20.28
C PHE A 76 -9.92 3.87 20.71
N GLY A 77 -10.80 3.44 19.79
CA GLY A 77 -12.25 3.40 20.01
C GLY A 77 -12.98 4.74 19.89
N ILE A 78 -12.27 5.86 19.67
CA ILE A 78 -12.88 7.18 19.46
C ILE A 78 -13.17 7.36 17.98
N ASN A 79 -14.40 7.74 17.62
CA ASN A 79 -14.74 8.03 16.23
C ASN A 79 -14.05 9.33 15.78
N ILE A 80 -13.17 9.21 14.79
CA ILE A 80 -12.39 10.30 14.17
C ILE A 80 -12.71 10.48 12.69
N THR A 81 -13.89 10.04 12.25
CA THR A 81 -14.28 10.03 10.82
C THR A 81 -14.12 11.39 10.16
N ASN A 82 -14.48 12.45 10.89
CA ASN A 82 -14.44 13.85 10.42
C ASN A 82 -13.07 14.52 10.59
N GLU A 83 -12.14 13.90 11.31
CA GLU A 83 -10.81 14.46 11.59
C GLU A 83 -9.85 14.17 10.43
N LEU A 84 -10.12 14.79 9.26
CA LEU A 84 -9.35 14.58 8.03
C LEU A 84 -7.87 14.96 8.18
N TRP A 85 -7.58 15.97 8.99
CA TRP A 85 -6.21 16.41 9.29
C TRP A 85 -5.37 15.33 9.99
N LEU A 86 -6.01 14.38 10.68
CA LEU A 86 -5.35 13.26 11.34
C LEU A 86 -5.39 12.01 10.45
N THR A 87 -6.57 11.68 9.91
CA THR A 87 -6.77 10.42 9.19
C THR A 87 -5.97 10.37 7.88
N LEU A 88 -5.92 11.46 7.12
CA LEU A 88 -5.22 11.48 5.82
C LEU A 88 -3.70 11.33 5.96
N PRO A 89 -3.00 12.13 6.80
CA PRO A 89 -1.56 11.95 6.97
C PRO A 89 -1.20 10.61 7.58
N LEU A 90 -1.99 10.14 8.56
CA LEU A 90 -1.73 8.85 9.21
C LEU A 90 -1.85 7.69 8.23
N GLN A 91 -2.79 7.78 7.29
CA GLN A 91 -2.91 6.82 6.21
C GLN A 91 -1.71 6.88 5.25
N GLY A 92 -1.25 8.08 4.87
CA GLY A 92 -0.03 8.25 4.07
C GLY A 92 1.21 7.66 4.72
N MET A 93 1.37 7.88 6.03
CA MET A 93 2.50 7.37 6.80
C MET A 93 2.45 5.84 6.95
N SER A 94 1.27 5.25 7.12
CA SER A 94 1.13 3.83 7.44
C SER A 94 0.95 2.91 6.24
N GLU A 95 0.07 3.27 5.29
CA GLU A 95 -0.26 2.41 4.14
C GLU A 95 0.79 2.51 3.05
N ALA A 96 1.50 3.64 2.93
CA ALA A 96 2.51 3.84 1.89
C ALA A 96 3.92 3.93 2.47
N ALA A 97 4.21 4.94 3.28
CA ALA A 97 5.56 5.20 3.73
C ALA A 97 6.13 4.06 4.60
N ALA A 98 5.38 3.56 5.57
CA ALA A 98 5.82 2.46 6.41
C ALA A 98 6.07 1.18 5.61
N ILE A 99 5.21 0.88 4.63
CA ILE A 99 5.39 -0.29 3.76
C ILE A 99 6.63 -0.13 2.88
N ALA A 100 6.87 1.07 2.33
CA ALA A 100 8.09 1.38 1.58
C ALA A 100 9.34 1.21 2.44
N ILE A 101 9.31 1.67 3.70
CA ILE A 101 10.40 1.49 4.66
C ILE A 101 10.67 0.02 4.95
N MET A 102 9.64 -0.78 5.18
CA MET A 102 9.82 -2.23 5.35
C MET A 102 10.43 -2.86 4.09
N GLY A 103 9.95 -2.47 2.91
CA GLY A 103 10.46 -2.92 1.62
C GLY A 103 11.95 -2.67 1.45
N ILE A 104 12.40 -1.43 1.66
CA ILE A 104 13.81 -1.07 1.50
C ILE A 104 14.68 -1.62 2.63
N PHE A 105 14.17 -1.65 3.86
CA PHE A 105 14.90 -2.16 5.03
C PHE A 105 15.30 -3.63 4.84
N PHE A 106 14.34 -4.49 4.51
CA PHE A 106 14.60 -5.90 4.22
C PHE A 106 15.34 -6.05 2.89
N GLY A 107 15.01 -5.23 1.88
CA GLY A 107 15.68 -5.22 0.58
C GLY A 107 17.19 -5.05 0.68
N ASP A 108 17.65 -4.01 1.38
CA ASP A 108 19.08 -3.70 1.59
C ASP A 108 19.81 -4.86 2.30
N ARG A 109 19.13 -5.53 3.24
CA ARG A 109 19.68 -6.62 4.06
C ARG A 109 19.75 -7.97 3.35
N ILE A 110 18.75 -8.27 2.52
CA ILE A 110 18.70 -9.47 1.69
C ILE A 110 19.65 -9.33 0.48
N MET A 111 19.88 -8.11 0.03
CA MET A 111 20.81 -7.80 -1.06
C MET A 111 22.25 -8.21 -0.72
N LYS A 112 22.69 -8.02 0.53
CA LYS A 112 24.01 -8.41 1.05
C LYS A 112 24.10 -9.94 1.18
N ARG A 113 25.08 -10.56 0.49
CA ARG A 113 25.20 -12.03 0.40
C ARG A 113 25.41 -12.70 1.77
N GLU A 114 26.20 -12.08 2.63
CA GLU A 114 26.58 -12.59 3.95
C GLU A 114 25.37 -12.72 4.88
N THR A 115 24.49 -11.71 4.88
CA THR A 115 23.35 -11.62 5.79
C THR A 115 22.04 -12.15 5.19
N ARG A 116 22.03 -12.50 3.89
CA ARG A 116 20.82 -12.84 3.12
C ARG A 116 19.97 -13.91 3.77
N LYS A 117 20.56 -15.04 4.14
CA LYS A 117 19.80 -16.19 4.69
C LYS A 117 19.09 -15.80 5.98
N THR A 118 19.81 -15.15 6.89
CA THR A 118 19.28 -14.68 8.18
C THR A 118 18.10 -13.73 7.98
N TRP A 119 18.25 -12.76 7.08
CA TRP A 119 17.18 -11.78 6.85
C TRP A 119 15.99 -12.33 6.08
N LEU A 120 16.17 -13.35 5.24
CA LEU A 120 15.04 -14.08 4.64
C LEU A 120 14.23 -14.82 5.72
N ILE A 121 14.90 -15.45 6.70
CA ILE A 121 14.22 -16.11 7.82
C ILE A 121 13.47 -15.08 8.67
N ILE A 122 14.12 -13.98 9.05
CA ILE A 122 13.49 -12.89 9.82
C ILE A 122 12.30 -12.31 9.07
N PHE A 123 12.43 -12.11 7.75
CA PHE A 123 11.33 -11.63 6.92
C PHE A 123 10.16 -12.62 6.88
N GLY A 124 10.43 -13.93 6.77
CA GLY A 124 9.40 -14.97 6.86
C GLY A 124 8.70 -15.04 8.22
N MET A 125 9.45 -14.87 9.32
CA MET A 125 8.88 -14.77 10.67
C MET A 125 8.01 -13.52 10.83
N PHE A 126 8.50 -12.38 10.33
CA PHE A 126 7.75 -11.12 10.32
C PHE A 126 6.45 -11.26 9.54
N LEU A 127 6.48 -11.85 8.33
CA LEU A 127 5.29 -12.17 7.56
C LEU A 127 4.33 -13.03 8.38
N SER A 128 4.82 -14.13 8.96
CA SER A 128 3.97 -15.05 9.74
C SER A 128 3.27 -14.34 10.91
N LEU A 129 3.98 -13.50 11.66
CA LEU A 129 3.40 -12.70 12.75
C LEU A 129 2.38 -11.68 12.23
N PHE A 130 2.70 -11.02 11.12
CA PHE A 130 1.79 -10.07 10.48
C PHE A 130 0.51 -10.76 9.98
N LEU A 131 0.61 -11.98 9.45
CA LEU A 131 -0.55 -12.75 9.00
C LEU A 131 -1.41 -13.24 10.16
N LEU A 132 -0.82 -13.63 11.31
CA LEU A 132 -1.58 -13.99 12.52
C LEU A 132 -2.49 -12.84 12.98
N TYR A 133 -2.03 -11.60 12.84
CA TYR A 133 -2.81 -10.41 13.17
C TYR A 133 -4.05 -10.26 12.27
N LEU A 134 -3.97 -10.67 11.00
CA LEU A 134 -5.07 -10.57 10.03
C LEU A 134 -6.13 -11.67 10.18
N ILE A 135 -5.93 -12.67 11.04
CA ILE A 135 -6.85 -13.81 11.18
C ILE A 135 -8.24 -13.40 11.69
N ASN A 136 -8.36 -12.28 12.41
CA ASN A 136 -9.62 -11.81 13.00
C ASN A 136 -10.57 -11.14 11.98
N GLY A 137 -10.66 -11.66 10.75
CA GLY A 137 -11.59 -11.20 9.72
C GLY A 137 -12.94 -11.91 9.73
N ILE A 138 -13.82 -11.47 8.85
CA ILE A 138 -15.12 -12.12 8.58
C ILE A 138 -14.85 -13.25 7.59
N HIS A 139 -15.41 -14.45 7.74
CA HIS A 139 -15.18 -15.49 6.72
C HIS A 139 -15.57 -14.98 5.33
N PHE A 140 -14.76 -15.27 4.30
CA PHE A 140 -15.00 -14.76 2.93
C PHE A 140 -16.39 -15.10 2.40
N ASN A 141 -17.01 -16.18 2.86
CA ASN A 141 -18.37 -16.56 2.48
C ASN A 141 -19.46 -15.61 3.01
N ASP A 142 -19.13 -14.76 3.99
CA ASP A 142 -20.06 -13.87 4.67
C ASP A 142 -19.84 -12.39 4.29
N VAL A 143 -19.08 -12.11 3.22
CA VAL A 143 -18.83 -10.72 2.77
C VAL A 143 -20.12 -10.04 2.29
N ASN A 144 -20.28 -8.77 2.66
CA ASN A 144 -21.48 -7.98 2.38
C ASN A 144 -21.48 -7.39 0.95
N VAL A 145 -21.59 -8.26 -0.05
CA VAL A 145 -21.54 -7.87 -1.47
C VAL A 145 -22.64 -6.89 -1.81
N GLY A 146 -22.27 -5.73 -2.37
CA GLY A 146 -23.22 -4.68 -2.74
C GLY A 146 -23.89 -3.95 -1.58
N GLY A 147 -23.57 -4.32 -0.33
CA GLY A 147 -24.05 -3.66 0.86
C GLY A 147 -23.17 -2.50 1.33
N LYS A 148 -23.42 -2.08 2.58
CA LYS A 148 -22.57 -1.14 3.30
C LYS A 148 -21.26 -1.84 3.66
N VAL A 149 -20.15 -1.22 3.26
CA VAL A 149 -18.80 -1.71 3.48
C VAL A 149 -17.94 -0.54 3.97
N PRO A 150 -16.88 -0.82 4.75
CA PRO A 150 -16.06 0.24 5.34
C PRO A 150 -15.38 1.12 4.28
N SER A 151 -14.88 0.51 3.21
CA SER A 151 -14.28 1.23 2.09
C SER A 151 -14.55 0.56 0.75
N ARG A 152 -15.05 1.34 -0.21
CA ARG A 152 -15.21 0.96 -1.63
C ARG A 152 -14.46 1.97 -2.50
N ARG A 153 -13.59 1.47 -3.38
CA ARG A 153 -12.76 2.29 -4.29
C ARG A 153 -12.85 1.76 -5.71
N GLU A 154 -13.17 2.62 -6.66
CA GLU A 154 -13.10 2.31 -8.08
C GLU A 154 -11.64 2.31 -8.55
N MET A 155 -11.17 1.20 -9.14
CA MET A 155 -9.74 1.01 -9.42
C MET A 155 -9.28 1.70 -10.71
N PHE A 156 -10.11 1.66 -11.76
CA PHE A 156 -9.69 2.00 -13.13
C PHE A 156 -10.34 3.26 -13.68
N THR A 157 -10.61 4.27 -12.83
CA THR A 157 -11.01 5.58 -13.34
C THR A 157 -9.88 6.17 -14.17
N LEU A 158 -10.21 6.93 -15.23
CA LEU A 158 -9.22 7.58 -16.08
C LEU A 158 -8.22 8.42 -15.26
N VAL A 159 -8.73 9.14 -14.25
CA VAL A 159 -7.91 9.95 -13.35
C VAL A 159 -6.97 9.08 -12.52
N ALA A 160 -7.47 7.99 -11.92
CA ALA A 160 -6.64 7.08 -11.14
C ALA A 160 -5.51 6.49 -11.99
N ILE A 161 -5.81 6.07 -13.24
CA ILE A 161 -4.81 5.55 -14.17
C ILE A 161 -3.75 6.62 -14.48
N ILE A 162 -4.15 7.85 -14.80
CA ILE A 162 -3.20 8.96 -15.06
C ILE A 162 -2.30 9.20 -13.85
N VAL A 163 -2.88 9.26 -12.65
CA VAL A 163 -2.13 9.45 -11.39
C VAL A 163 -1.14 8.30 -11.18
N ILE A 164 -1.58 7.05 -11.34
CA ILE A 164 -0.71 5.87 -11.21
C ILE A 164 0.45 5.96 -12.22
N VAL A 165 0.18 6.26 -13.49
CA VAL A 165 1.21 6.37 -14.53
C VAL A 165 2.26 7.43 -14.17
N ILE A 166 1.82 8.60 -13.70
CA ILE A 166 2.73 9.67 -13.24
C ILE A 166 3.56 9.18 -12.04
N LEU A 167 2.92 8.52 -11.07
CA LEU A 167 3.57 8.09 -9.84
C LEU A 167 4.52 6.91 -10.04
N ILE A 168 4.31 6.01 -11.01
CA ILE A 168 5.23 4.89 -11.29
C ILE A 168 6.37 5.27 -12.23
N ALA A 169 6.26 6.38 -12.96
CA ALA A 169 7.28 6.81 -13.92
C ALA A 169 8.69 6.94 -13.29
N PRO A 170 8.87 7.49 -12.07
CA PRO A 170 10.17 7.51 -11.41
C PRO A 170 10.77 6.10 -11.17
N ALA A 171 9.96 5.12 -10.72
CA ALA A 171 10.43 3.75 -10.57
C ALA A 171 10.86 3.13 -11.91
N ILE A 172 10.12 3.36 -12.99
CA ILE A 172 10.50 2.89 -14.33
C ILE A 172 11.84 3.50 -14.75
N LEU A 173 12.01 4.81 -14.54
CA LEU A 173 13.27 5.50 -14.84
C LEU A 173 14.44 4.98 -13.98
N LEU A 174 14.18 4.64 -12.72
CA LEU A 174 15.17 4.00 -11.83
C LEU A 174 15.65 2.67 -12.43
N PHE A 175 14.74 1.85 -12.93
CA PHE A 175 15.08 0.53 -13.50
C PHE A 175 15.79 0.60 -14.85
N VAL A 176 15.45 1.58 -15.69
CA VAL A 176 15.97 1.66 -17.06
C VAL A 176 17.26 2.47 -17.15
N LYS A 177 17.35 3.60 -16.43
CA LYS A 177 18.42 4.60 -16.66
C LYS A 177 19.44 4.75 -15.53
N SER A 178 19.20 4.16 -14.36
CA SER A 178 20.10 4.38 -13.20
C SER A 178 21.28 3.41 -13.15
N SER A 179 22.29 3.76 -12.33
CA SER A 179 23.46 2.93 -12.09
C SER A 179 23.08 1.53 -11.58
N SER A 180 23.99 0.56 -11.75
CA SER A 180 23.75 -0.83 -11.34
C SER A 180 23.39 -0.96 -9.86
N GLY A 181 24.01 -0.15 -8.98
CA GLY A 181 23.73 -0.08 -7.55
C GLY A 181 22.30 0.37 -7.24
N ARG A 182 21.91 1.56 -7.72
CA ARG A 182 20.55 2.12 -7.52
C ARG A 182 19.47 1.19 -8.05
N ARG A 183 19.68 0.67 -9.27
CA ARG A 183 18.76 -0.28 -9.90
C ARG A 183 18.63 -1.54 -9.06
N ARG A 184 19.75 -2.09 -8.58
CA ARG A 184 19.74 -3.30 -7.73
C ARG A 184 18.97 -3.04 -6.45
N ARG A 185 19.20 -1.91 -5.76
CA ARG A 185 18.48 -1.55 -4.55
C ARG A 185 16.96 -1.47 -4.77
N GLY A 186 16.54 -0.82 -5.85
CA GLY A 186 15.14 -0.78 -6.27
C GLY A 186 14.54 -2.15 -6.58
N ILE A 187 15.30 -3.06 -7.22
CA ILE A 187 14.83 -4.43 -7.51
C ILE A 187 14.60 -5.21 -6.22
N TYR A 188 15.51 -5.14 -5.25
CA TYR A 188 15.34 -5.86 -3.97
C TYR A 188 14.15 -5.30 -3.17
N MET A 189 13.97 -3.98 -3.16
CA MET A 189 12.78 -3.34 -2.59
C MET A 189 11.50 -3.85 -3.29
N PHE A 190 11.44 -3.81 -4.63
CA PHE A 190 10.31 -4.31 -5.41
C PHE A 190 9.96 -5.77 -5.09
N LEU A 191 10.96 -6.66 -5.02
CA LEU A 191 10.76 -8.09 -4.75
C LEU A 191 10.23 -8.35 -3.32
N VAL A 192 10.81 -7.69 -2.32
CA VAL A 192 10.35 -7.78 -0.92
C VAL A 192 8.92 -7.30 -0.81
N MET A 193 8.60 -6.15 -1.41
CA MET A 193 7.26 -5.56 -1.35
C MET A 193 6.23 -6.38 -2.09
N THR A 194 6.57 -6.90 -3.26
CA THR A 194 5.71 -7.83 -4.01
C THR A 194 5.40 -9.05 -3.15
N THR A 195 6.41 -9.63 -2.50
CA THR A 195 6.23 -10.80 -1.62
C THR A 195 5.31 -10.44 -0.47
N PHE A 196 5.61 -9.37 0.26
CA PHE A 196 4.79 -8.90 1.39
C PHE A 196 3.34 -8.62 0.99
N ALA A 197 3.13 -7.84 -0.08
CA ALA A 197 1.81 -7.48 -0.57
C ALA A 197 1.02 -8.70 -1.08
N THR A 198 1.69 -9.70 -1.66
CA THR A 198 1.04 -10.95 -2.07
C THR A 198 0.49 -11.69 -0.86
N PHE A 199 1.31 -11.91 0.17
CA PHE A 199 0.87 -12.61 1.38
C PHE A 199 -0.23 -11.83 2.11
N TRP A 200 -0.07 -10.52 2.24
CA TRP A 200 -1.08 -9.66 2.87
C TRP A 200 -2.41 -9.72 2.11
N THR A 201 -2.40 -9.42 0.82
CA THR A 201 -3.61 -9.38 -0.02
C THR A 201 -4.31 -10.74 -0.05
N PHE A 202 -3.54 -11.82 -0.13
CA PHE A 202 -4.08 -13.17 -0.11
C PHE A 202 -4.75 -13.50 1.22
N MET A 203 -4.14 -13.14 2.36
CA MET A 203 -4.76 -13.38 3.67
C MET A 203 -5.99 -12.52 3.89
N GLU A 204 -5.96 -11.23 3.54
CA GLU A 204 -7.16 -10.38 3.61
C GLU A 204 -8.30 -10.92 2.74
N TRP A 205 -7.96 -11.50 1.58
CA TRP A 205 -8.94 -12.16 0.73
C TRP A 205 -9.52 -13.42 1.40
N LEU A 206 -8.69 -14.28 1.98
CA LEU A 206 -9.15 -15.48 2.70
C LEU A 206 -10.06 -15.15 3.89
N VAL A 207 -9.76 -14.08 4.62
CA VAL A 207 -10.51 -13.64 5.80
C VAL A 207 -11.54 -12.55 5.49
N GLY A 208 -12.03 -12.47 4.26
CA GLY A 208 -13.14 -11.60 3.87
C GLY A 208 -12.93 -10.10 4.11
N GLN A 209 -11.69 -9.67 4.35
CA GLN A 209 -11.31 -8.27 4.55
C GLN A 209 -10.97 -7.57 3.23
N ARG A 210 -10.75 -8.31 2.15
CA ARG A 210 -10.56 -7.72 0.82
C ARG A 210 -11.22 -8.56 -0.26
N TRP A 211 -12.02 -7.92 -1.11
CA TRP A 211 -12.60 -8.58 -2.28
C TRP A 211 -12.84 -7.60 -3.43
N ILE A 212 -13.17 -8.13 -4.59
CA ILE A 212 -13.41 -7.35 -5.80
C ILE A 212 -14.88 -7.45 -6.19
N GLU A 213 -15.51 -6.29 -6.37
CA GLU A 213 -16.87 -6.16 -6.90
C GLU A 213 -16.81 -5.60 -8.32
N ILE A 214 -17.83 -5.91 -9.12
CA ILE A 214 -18.12 -5.24 -10.38
C ILE A 214 -19.51 -4.63 -10.32
N GLY A 215 -19.70 -3.50 -10.99
CA GLY A 215 -21.00 -2.84 -11.07
C GLY A 215 -21.00 -1.68 -12.04
N THR A 216 -22.07 -0.90 -12.02
CA THR A 216 -22.26 0.28 -12.87
C THR A 216 -22.14 1.54 -12.03
N VAL A 217 -21.32 2.49 -12.48
CA VAL A 217 -21.29 3.86 -11.94
C VAL A 217 -22.42 4.64 -12.59
N ASN A 218 -23.36 5.11 -11.77
CA ASN A 218 -24.48 5.91 -12.23
C ASN A 218 -24.05 7.38 -12.42
N PRO A 219 -24.76 8.19 -13.23
CA PRO A 219 -24.42 9.60 -13.46
C PRO A 219 -24.40 10.47 -12.20
N ASP A 220 -25.12 10.08 -11.16
CA ASP A 220 -25.16 10.73 -9.85
C ASP A 220 -23.99 10.32 -8.93
N GLY A 221 -23.08 9.46 -9.41
CA GLY A 221 -21.96 8.91 -8.64
C GLY A 221 -22.32 7.73 -7.74
N SER A 222 -23.58 7.31 -7.70
CA SER A 222 -23.98 6.09 -7.00
C SER A 222 -23.60 4.83 -7.78
N TYR A 223 -23.63 3.68 -7.11
CA TYR A 223 -23.31 2.39 -7.72
C TYR A 223 -24.56 1.51 -7.81
N SER A 224 -24.77 0.88 -8.96
CA SER A 224 -25.84 -0.09 -9.19
C SER A 224 -25.29 -1.43 -9.69
N ASN A 225 -26.10 -2.49 -9.59
CA ASN A 225 -25.75 -3.84 -10.07
C ASN A 225 -24.44 -4.41 -9.48
N LEU A 226 -24.11 -4.00 -8.25
CA LEU A 226 -22.94 -4.48 -7.53
C LEU A 226 -23.03 -5.98 -7.27
N ARG A 227 -21.99 -6.71 -7.67
CA ARG A 227 -21.87 -8.15 -7.47
C ARG A 227 -20.41 -8.55 -7.41
N MET A 228 -20.15 -9.79 -6.95
CA MET A 228 -18.80 -10.34 -6.95
C MET A 228 -18.22 -10.40 -8.36
N ALA A 229 -16.95 -10.01 -8.48
CA ALA A 229 -16.23 -10.14 -9.73
C ALA A 229 -15.99 -11.63 -10.08
N PRO A 230 -16.09 -12.02 -11.36
CA PRO A 230 -15.61 -13.32 -11.82
C PRO A 230 -14.14 -13.55 -11.43
N PRO A 231 -13.71 -14.80 -11.17
CA PRO A 231 -12.38 -15.10 -10.63
C PRO A 231 -11.22 -14.48 -11.41
N LEU A 232 -11.28 -14.48 -12.74
CA LEU A 232 -10.22 -13.90 -13.58
C LEU A 232 -10.08 -12.38 -13.39
N ILE A 233 -11.21 -11.67 -13.26
CA ILE A 233 -11.22 -10.22 -13.02
C ILE A 233 -10.71 -9.93 -11.60
N ALA A 234 -11.16 -10.72 -10.62
CA ALA A 234 -10.70 -10.58 -9.24
C ALA A 234 -9.18 -10.79 -9.12
N ILE A 235 -8.64 -11.88 -9.69
CA ILE A 235 -7.20 -12.17 -9.68
C ILE A 235 -6.42 -11.07 -10.40
N GLY A 236 -6.89 -10.63 -11.57
CA GLY A 236 -6.24 -9.55 -12.33
C GLY A 236 -6.20 -8.22 -11.57
N ALA A 237 -7.30 -7.85 -10.91
CA ALA A 237 -7.39 -6.64 -10.11
C ALA A 237 -6.48 -6.70 -8.87
N LEU A 238 -6.44 -7.83 -8.16
CA LEU A 238 -5.54 -8.03 -7.01
C LEU A 238 -4.07 -8.06 -7.44
N ALA A 239 -3.75 -8.66 -8.59
CA ALA A 239 -2.40 -8.63 -9.13
C ALA A 239 -1.97 -7.19 -9.51
N PHE A 240 -2.87 -6.41 -10.12
CA PHE A 240 -2.62 -5.00 -10.42
C PHE A 240 -2.32 -4.20 -9.14
N ASP A 241 -3.10 -4.39 -8.08
CA ASP A 241 -2.87 -3.78 -6.76
C ASP A 241 -1.49 -4.11 -6.21
N ILE A 242 -1.12 -5.40 -6.18
CA ILE A 242 0.16 -5.89 -5.66
C ILE A 242 1.35 -5.32 -6.45
N PHE A 243 1.36 -5.50 -7.76
CA PHE A 243 2.54 -5.20 -8.58
C PHE A 243 2.64 -3.71 -8.91
N ILE A 244 1.52 -3.05 -9.19
CA ILE A 244 1.51 -1.67 -9.69
C ILE A 244 1.26 -0.68 -8.56
N GLU A 245 0.14 -0.81 -7.84
CA GLU A 245 -0.25 0.19 -6.83
C GLU A 245 0.58 0.14 -5.54
N ILE A 246 1.10 -1.04 -5.18
CA ILE A 246 1.92 -1.22 -3.99
C ILE A 246 3.40 -1.29 -4.37
N ALA A 247 3.84 -2.36 -5.03
CA ALA A 247 5.28 -2.62 -5.19
C ALA A 247 5.96 -1.57 -6.09
N LEU A 248 5.44 -1.33 -7.30
CA LEU A 248 6.08 -0.41 -8.24
C LEU A 248 5.92 1.06 -7.82
N LEU A 249 4.73 1.45 -7.36
CA LEU A 249 4.48 2.83 -6.91
C LEU A 249 5.39 3.21 -5.74
N TYR A 250 5.58 2.33 -4.76
CA TYR A 250 6.35 2.71 -3.56
C TYR A 250 7.87 2.70 -3.85
N VAL A 251 8.33 1.93 -4.84
CA VAL A 251 9.70 2.08 -5.37
C VAL A 251 9.95 3.48 -5.94
N SER A 252 8.90 4.18 -6.41
CA SER A 252 9.07 5.57 -6.84
C SER A 252 9.45 6.50 -5.71
N PHE A 253 9.13 6.21 -4.44
CA PHE A 253 9.60 7.03 -3.31
C PHE A 253 11.12 6.98 -3.19
N LEU A 254 11.72 5.79 -3.36
CA LEU A 254 13.17 5.61 -3.47
C LEU A 254 13.73 6.32 -4.70
N ALA A 255 13.09 6.16 -5.86
CA ALA A 255 13.54 6.77 -7.11
C ALA A 255 13.56 8.31 -7.02
N ILE A 256 12.49 8.91 -6.47
CA ILE A 256 12.38 10.35 -6.27
C ILE A 256 13.48 10.84 -5.31
N ALA A 257 13.72 10.13 -4.21
CA ALA A 257 14.79 10.48 -3.28
C ALA A 257 16.17 10.51 -3.97
N TYR A 258 16.45 9.53 -4.84
CA TYR A 258 17.65 9.53 -5.68
C TYR A 258 17.69 10.70 -6.67
N PHE A 259 16.59 10.96 -7.39
CA PHE A 259 16.56 12.02 -8.40
C PHE A 259 16.64 13.43 -7.80
N LEU A 260 16.15 13.61 -6.57
CA LEU A 260 16.31 14.84 -5.79
C LEU A 260 17.67 14.95 -5.10
N ARG A 261 18.56 13.95 -5.25
CA ARG A 261 19.89 13.90 -4.60
C ARG A 261 19.81 14.01 -3.07
N LEU A 262 18.75 13.44 -2.49
CA LEU A 262 18.59 13.36 -1.03
C LEU A 262 19.26 12.12 -0.44
N ILE A 263 19.62 11.16 -1.30
CA ILE A 263 20.28 9.91 -0.96
C ILE A 263 21.56 9.82 -1.78
N ASP A 264 22.64 9.43 -1.11
CA ASP A 264 23.96 9.35 -1.72
C ASP A 264 24.08 8.24 -2.77
N GLU A 265 24.96 8.50 -3.73
CA GLU A 265 25.27 7.61 -4.84
C GLU A 265 26.44 6.71 -4.42
N GLU A 266 26.17 5.62 -3.70
CA GLU A 266 27.15 4.53 -3.57
C GLU A 266 27.42 3.84 -4.91
#